data_AF-A0AAV6W2L4-F1
#
_entry.id   AF-A0AAV6W2L4-F1
#
_cell.length_a   1.000
_cell.length_b   1.000
_cell.length_c   1.000
_cell.angle_alpha   90.00
_cell.angle_beta   90.00
_cell.angle_gamma   90.00
#
_symmetry.space_group_name_H-M   'P 1'
#
loop_
_entity.id
_entity.type
_entity.pdbx_description
1 polymer ?
#
loop_
_entity_poly.entity_id
_entity_poly.type
_entity_poly.pdbx_seq_one_letter_code
_entity_poly.pdbx_strand_id
1 'polypeptide(L)' 'MLQKLNILIDYDDNGYLLQLFTKPMQDRPTLFLEVIQRHNHYGFGAGNFKALFEAIELDQAERGNL' A
#
# COMPACT_ATOMS: atom_id res chain seq x y z
N MET A 1 -14.18 -3.73 -9.99
CA MET A 1 -13.16 -2.93 -10.71
C MET A 1 -11.92 -2.72 -9.85
N LEU A 2 -12.07 -2.23 -8.61
CA LEU A 2 -10.96 -1.94 -7.67
C LEU A 2 -10.04 -3.14 -7.38
N GLN A 3 -10.61 -4.33 -7.15
CA GLN A 3 -9.83 -5.56 -6.91
C GLN A 3 -8.91 -5.93 -8.09
N LYS A 4 -9.31 -5.63 -9.33
CA LYS A 4 -8.46 -5.90 -10.51
C LYS A 4 -7.20 -5.03 -10.55
N LEU A 5 -7.23 -3.89 -9.85
CA LEU A 5 -6.13 -2.93 -9.77
C LEU A 5 -5.32 -3.07 -8.48
N ASN A 6 -5.65 -4.05 -7.63
CA ASN A 6 -5.06 -4.23 -6.29
C ASN A 6 -5.15 -2.97 -5.41
N ILE A 7 -6.26 -2.22 -5.56
CA ILE A 7 -6.52 -1.05 -4.72
C ILE A 7 -7.01 -1.53 -3.35
N LEU A 8 -6.32 -1.08 -2.31
CA LEU A 8 -6.67 -1.32 -0.92
C LEU A 8 -7.69 -0.28 -0.47
N ILE A 9 -8.64 -0.70 0.37
CA ILE A 9 -9.75 0.14 0.84
C ILE A 9 -9.72 0.16 2.36
N ASP A 10 -9.70 1.36 2.93
CA ASP A 10 -9.96 1.59 4.36
C ASP A 10 -11.16 2.53 4.50
N TYR A 11 -11.90 2.45 5.59
CA TYR A 11 -13.11 3.28 5.80
C TYR A 11 -13.37 3.54 7.28
N ASP A 12 -13.99 4.69 7.54
CA ASP A 12 -14.52 5.08 8.84
C ASP A 12 -16.00 5.47 8.70
N ASP A 13 -16.60 5.95 9.79
CA ASP A 13 -18.02 6.34 9.80
C ASP A 13 -18.35 7.54 8.87
N ASN A 14 -17.33 8.28 8.41
CA ASN A 14 -17.49 9.53 7.67
C ASN A 14 -16.99 9.45 6.22
N GLY A 15 -16.25 8.41 5.85
CA GLY A 15 -15.56 8.36 4.56
C GLY A 15 -14.76 7.10 4.29
N TYR A 16 -14.01 7.12 3.19
CA TYR A 16 -13.12 6.03 2.79
C TYR A 16 -11.80 6.53 2.20
N LEU A 17 -10.82 5.64 2.22
CA LEU A 17 -9.51 5.76 1.58
C LEU A 17 -9.34 4.66 0.55
N LEU A 18 -8.87 5.03 -0.63
CA LEU A 18 -8.36 4.10 -1.63
C LEU A 18 -6.85 4.30 -1.73
N GLN A 19 -6.08 3.23 -1.58
CA GLN A 19 -4.62 3.26 -1.62
C GLN A 19 -4.08 2.25 -2.63
N LEU A 20 -3.01 2.64 -3.32
CA LEU A 20 -2.25 1.77 -4.21
C LEU A 20 -0.77 2.09 -4.06
N PHE A 21 0.04 1.07 -3.79
CA PHE A 21 1.49 1.21 -3.69
C PHE A 21 2.17 0.66 -4.93
N THR A 22 3.22 1.34 -5.37
CA THR A 22 4.06 0.83 -6.45
C THR A 22 5.04 -0.21 -5.92
N LYS A 23 5.59 -1.03 -6.82
CA LYS A 23 6.86 -1.72 -6.55
C LYS A 23 7.98 -0.70 -6.28
N PRO A 24 9.13 -1.12 -5.72
CA PRO A 24 10.28 -0.24 -5.61
C PRO A 24 10.64 0.41 -6.95
N MET A 25 10.98 1.70 -6.94
CA MET A 25 11.33 2.50 -8.12
C MET A 25 12.79 2.36 -8.53
N GLN A 26 13.58 1.65 -7.73
CA GLN A 26 15.00 1.40 -7.94
C GLN A 26 15.30 -0.07 -7.65
N ASP A 27 16.45 -0.56 -8.11
CA ASP A 27 16.89 -1.94 -7.83
C ASP A 27 17.05 -2.20 -6.33
N ARG A 28 17.43 -1.16 -5.57
CA ARG A 28 17.44 -1.19 -4.11
C ARG A 28 16.02 -0.92 -3.59
N PRO A 29 15.48 -1.74 -2.68
CA PRO A 29 14.10 -1.63 -2.18
C PRO A 29 13.97 -0.51 -1.12
N THR A 30 14.23 0.74 -1.50
CA THR A 30 14.26 1.89 -0.59
C THR A 30 13.19 2.92 -0.87
N LEU A 31 12.85 3.13 -2.15
CA LEU A 31 11.87 4.12 -2.58
C LEU A 31 10.70 3.45 -3.31
N PHE A 32 9.50 3.74 -2.84
CA PHE A 32 8.24 3.42 -3.51
C PHE A 32 7.33 4.65 -3.50
N LEU A 33 6.27 4.61 -4.30
CA LEU A 33 5.27 5.67 -4.37
C LEU A 33 3.92 5.13 -3.90
N GLU A 34 3.12 6.02 -3.31
CA GLU A 34 1.75 5.78 -2.94
C GLU A 34 0.82 6.67 -3.77
N VAL A 35 -0.22 6.08 -4.33
CA VAL A 35 -1.37 6.81 -4.87
C VAL A 35 -2.52 6.66 -3.88
N ILE A 36 -3.02 7.78 -3.38
CA ILE A 36 -4.11 7.81 -2.39
C ILE A 36 -5.26 8.69 -2.88
N GLN A 37 -6.47 8.17 -2.82
CA GLN A 37 -7.71 8.93 -2.99
C GLN A 37 -8.46 8.97 -1.66
N ARG A 38 -8.83 10.18 -1.25
CA ARG A 38 -9.56 10.42 0.00
C ARG A 38 -10.97 10.88 -0.31
N HIS A 39 -11.94 10.29 0.38
CA HIS A 39 -13.31 10.78 0.39
C HIS A 39 -13.76 10.95 1.84
N ASN A 40 -13.73 12.18 2.35
CA ASN A 40 -14.07 12.55 3.73
C ASN A 40 -13.32 11.79 4.85
N HIS A 41 -12.24 11.08 4.50
CA HIS A 41 -11.37 10.37 5.43
C HIS A 41 -10.00 11.04 5.55
N TYR A 42 -9.72 11.63 6.70
CA TYR A 42 -8.48 12.38 6.96
C TYR A 42 -7.44 11.60 7.77
N GLY A 43 -7.82 10.44 8.30
CA GLY A 43 -6.92 9.52 9.00
C GLY A 43 -5.92 8.82 8.09
N PHE A 44 -5.25 7.82 8.65
CA PHE A 44 -4.30 6.97 7.94
C PHE A 44 -4.87 5.56 7.75
N GLY A 45 -4.60 4.94 6.61
CA GLY A 45 -4.99 3.55 6.37
C GLY A 45 -4.02 2.58 7.05
N ALA A 46 -4.14 2.41 8.37
CA ALA A 46 -3.21 1.60 9.16
C ALA A 46 -3.20 0.13 8.74
N GLY A 47 -4.35 -0.42 8.34
CA GLY A 47 -4.44 -1.78 7.79
C GLY A 47 -3.68 -1.93 6.48
N ASN A 48 -3.70 -0.90 5.63
CA ASN A 48 -3.03 -0.89 4.34
C ASN A 48 -1.51 -0.82 4.48
N PHE A 49 -1.02 -0.17 5.53
CA PHE A 49 0.41 -0.12 5.85
C PHE A 49 0.98 -1.48 6.24
N LYS A 50 0.26 -2.26 7.05
CA LYS A 50 0.70 -3.60 7.44
C LYS A 50 0.83 -4.52 6.22
N ALA A 51 -0.19 -4.52 5.35
CA ALA A 51 -0.18 -5.32 4.12
C ALA A 51 0.97 -4.92 3.17
N LEU A 52 1.31 -3.63 3.11
CA LEU A 52 2.46 -3.14 2.35
C LEU A 52 3.78 -3.70 2.89
N PHE A 53 3.99 -3.61 4.21
CA PHE A 53 5.22 -4.12 4.84
C PHE A 53 5.39 -5.62 4.63
N GLU A 54 4.33 -6.41 4.83
CA GLU A 54 4.37 -7.87 4.58
C GLU A 54 4.72 -8.19 3.11
N ALA A 55 4.19 -7.43 2.15
CA ALA A 55 4.51 -7.60 0.74
C ALA A 55 5.97 -7.23 0.40
N ILE A 56 6.52 -6.19 1.05
CA ILE A 56 7.93 -5.80 0.88
C ILE A 56 8.86 -6.82 1.51
N GLU A 57 8.55 -7.33 2.70
CA GLU A 57 9.36 -8.36 3.38
C GLU A 57 9.38 -9.66 2.56
N LEU A 58 8.26 -10.05 1.96
CA LEU A 58 8.20 -11.19 1.06
C LEU A 58 9.09 -11.00 -0.18
N ASP A 59 9.03 -9.84 -0.84
CA ASP A 59 9.88 -9.52 -2.00
C ASP A 59 11.38 -9.46 -1.61
N GLN A 60 11.71 -9.01 -0.39
CA GLN A 60 13.08 -9.04 0.12
C GLN A 60 13.58 -10.46 0.41
N ALA A 61 12.71 -11.34 0.95
CA ALA A 61 13.02 -12.74 1.18
C ALA A 61 13.31 -13.49 -0.12
N GLU A 62 12.51 -13.25 -1.16
CA GLU A 62 12.71 -13.85 -2.49
C GLU A 62 14.03 -13.40 -3.14
N ARG A 63 14.50 -12.18 -2.85
CA ARG A 63 15.79 -11.65 -3.33
C ARG A 63 17.00 -12.12 -2.53
N GLY A 64 16.81 -12.82 -1.40
CA GLY A 64 17.88 -13.38 -0.59
C GLY A 64 18.63 -12.37 0.27
N ASN A 65 18.01 -11.22 0.62
CA ASN A 65 18.65 -10.14 1.38
C ASN A 65 18.10 -9.97 2.82
N LEU A 66 17.53 -11.03 3.41
CA LEU A 66 17.10 -11.08 4.82
C LEU A 66 18.11 -11.82 5.69
#